data_AF-A0A1Q5SUP9-F1
#
_entry.id   AF-A0A1Q5SUP9-F1
#
_cell.length_a   1.000
_cell.length_b   1.000
_cell.length_c   1.000
_cell.angle_alpha   90.00
_cell.angle_beta   90.00
_cell.angle_gamma   90.00
#
_symmetry.space_group_name_H-M   'P 1'
#
loop_
_entity.id
_entity.type
_entity.pdbx_description
1 polymer ?
#
loop_
_entity_poly.entity_id
_entity_poly.type
_entity_poly.pdbx_seq_one_letter_code
_entity_poly.pdbx_strand_id
1 'polypeptide(L)' 'MARFRCRTCKQEGTFVYDAERYTCPLCDSIDVQFIIHREELPEGDPLLNPESSSSRKDGKKSED' A
#
# COMPACT_ATOMS: atom_id res chain seq x y z
N MET A 1 -7.01 7.11 -10.24
CA MET A 1 -8.26 6.36 -10.04
C MET A 1 -7.90 4.89 -9.86
N ALA A 2 -8.41 4.21 -8.84
CA ALA A 2 -8.01 2.84 -8.53
C ALA A 2 -8.89 1.83 -9.27
N ARG A 3 -8.34 0.70 -9.70
CA ARG A 3 -9.16 -0.43 -10.15
C ARG A 3 -9.77 -1.10 -8.92
N PHE A 4 -11.05 -1.46 -8.99
CA PHE A 4 -11.72 -2.18 -7.92
C PHE A 4 -12.44 -3.43 -8.45
N ARG A 5 -12.64 -4.38 -7.54
CA ARG A 5 -13.40 -5.61 -7.76
C ARG A 5 -14.31 -5.87 -6.56
N CYS A 6 -15.60 -6.01 -6.79
CA CYS A 6 -16.54 -6.43 -5.74
C CYS A 6 -16.59 -7.97 -5.67
N ARG A 7 -16.48 -8.58 -4.47
CA ARG A 7 -16.62 -10.04 -4.35
C ARG A 7 -18.07 -10.51 -4.40
N THR A 8 -19.02 -9.66 -4.01
CA THR A 8 -20.44 -10.00 -3.96
C THR A 8 -21.04 -10.11 -5.36
N CYS A 9 -20.95 -9.06 -6.18
CA CYS A 9 -21.47 -9.07 -7.54
C CYS A 9 -20.46 -9.51 -8.60
N LYS A 10 -19.18 -9.71 -8.22
CA LYS A 10 -18.06 -10.10 -9.10
C LYS A 10 -17.76 -9.12 -10.23
N GLN A 11 -18.30 -7.91 -10.16
CA GLN A 11 -18.06 -6.87 -11.15
C GLN A 11 -16.75 -6.12 -10.84
N GLU A 12 -16.10 -5.71 -11.92
CA GLU A 12 -14.84 -4.98 -11.91
C GLU A 12 -15.03 -3.61 -12.56
N GLY A 13 -14.31 -2.61 -12.06
CA GLY A 13 -14.42 -1.27 -12.59
C GLY A 13 -13.36 -0.33 -12.06
N THR A 14 -13.57 0.96 -12.29
CA THR A 14 -12.72 2.04 -11.78
C THR A 14 -13.44 2.72 -10.63
N PHE A 15 -12.76 2.82 -9.50
CA PHE A 15 -13.26 3.48 -8.30
C PHE A 15 -12.63 4.86 -8.17
N VAL A 16 -13.50 5.85 -8.00
CA VAL A 16 -13.11 7.19 -7.58
C VAL A 16 -13.23 7.20 -6.07
N TYR A 17 -12.13 7.55 -5.38
CA TYR A 17 -12.14 7.59 -3.92
C TYR A 17 -13.12 8.67 -3.46
N ASP A 18 -14.20 8.23 -2.83
CA ASP A 18 -15.25 9.09 -2.28
C ASP A 18 -15.29 8.84 -0.77
N ALA A 19 -15.08 9.90 0.03
CA ALA A 19 -14.96 9.77 1.48
C ALA A 19 -16.30 9.42 2.15
N GLU A 20 -17.41 9.56 1.43
CA GLU A 20 -18.74 9.26 1.97
C GLU A 20 -19.26 7.89 1.50
N ARG A 21 -18.61 7.28 0.50
CA ARG A 21 -19.06 6.03 -0.12
C ARG A 21 -17.92 5.04 -0.30
N TYR A 22 -17.88 4.06 0.58
CA TYR A 22 -16.94 2.93 0.55
C TYR A 22 -17.57 1.62 0.05
N THR A 23 -18.78 1.68 -0.51
CA THR A 23 -19.54 0.50 -1.00
C THR A 23 -19.43 0.32 -2.52
N CYS A 24 -19.74 -0.89 -2.99
CA CYS A 24 -19.83 -1.18 -4.41
C CYS A 24 -20.99 -0.38 -5.04
N PRO A 25 -20.77 0.42 -6.10
CA PRO A 25 -21.82 1.23 -6.70
C PRO A 25 -22.92 0.41 -7.40
N LEU A 26 -22.72 -0.89 -7.60
CA LEU A 26 -23.65 -1.78 -8.31
C LEU A 26 -24.55 -2.59 -7.39
N CYS A 27 -24.08 -2.94 -6.19
CA CYS A 27 -24.82 -3.81 -5.27
C CYS A 27 -24.80 -3.33 -3.81
N ASP A 28 -24.20 -2.16 -3.56
CA ASP A 28 -24.03 -1.53 -2.25
C ASP A 28 -23.28 -2.39 -1.20
N SER A 29 -22.65 -3.48 -1.63
CA SER A 29 -21.85 -4.33 -0.75
C SER A 29 -20.57 -3.62 -0.31
N ILE A 30 -20.21 -3.79 0.96
CA ILE A 30 -18.93 -3.33 1.53
C ILE A 30 -17.74 -4.20 1.09
N ASP A 31 -17.98 -5.36 0.47
CA ASP A 31 -16.94 -6.32 0.09
C ASP A 31 -16.29 -5.93 -1.26
N VAL A 32 -15.54 -4.83 -1.22
CA VAL A 32 -14.78 -4.25 -2.35
C VAL A 32 -13.27 -4.42 -2.14
N GLN A 33 -12.56 -4.90 -3.15
CA GLN A 33 -11.11 -5.00 -3.16
C GLN A 33 -10.52 -4.00 -4.16
N PHE A 34 -9.52 -3.25 -3.71
CA PHE A 34 -8.76 -2.34 -4.56
C PHE A 34 -7.51 -3.03 -5.10
N ILE A 35 -7.36 -3.01 -6.42
CA ILE A 35 -6.20 -3.56 -7.11
C ILE A 35 -5.19 -2.43 -7.27
N ILE A 36 -4.18 -2.42 -6.41
CA ILE A 36 -3.05 -1.48 -6.47
C ILE A 36 -1.91 -2.19 -7.22
N HIS A 37 -1.58 -1.72 -8.42
CA HIS A 37 -0.42 -2.24 -9.15
C HIS A 37 0.86 -1.70 -8.52
N ARG A 38 1.82 -2.59 -8.24
CA ARG A 38 3.10 -2.28 -7.58
C ARG A 38 4.08 -1.49 -8.47
N GLU A 39 3.69 -1.12 -9.68
CA GLU A 39 4.57 -0.50 -10.68
C GLU A 39 4.84 1.00 -10.42
N GLU A 40 4.23 1.59 -9.39
CA GLU A 40 4.43 2.99 -8.98
C GLU A 40 5.20 3.12 -7.65
N LEU A 41 6.25 2.32 -7.47
CA LEU A 41 7.23 2.61 -6.42
C LEU A 41 8.41 3.40 -7.02
N PRO A 42 8.68 4.64 -6.59
CA PRO A 42 9.90 5.32 -6.97
C PRO A 42 11.09 4.51 -6.46
N GLU A 43 12.00 4.16 -7.36
CA GLU A 43 13.29 3.54 -7.01
C GLU A 43 14.05 4.50 -6.09
N GLY A 44 14.09 4.20 -4.78
CA GLY A 44 14.78 5.03 -3.80
C GLY A 44 14.14 5.18 -2.43
N ASP A 45 13.00 4.53 -2.13
CA ASP A 45 12.41 4.60 -0.79
C ASP A 45 13.28 3.87 0.26
N PRO A 46 13.85 4.59 1.25
CA PRO A 46 14.78 4.03 2.23
C PRO A 46 14.10 3.10 3.25
N LEU A 47 12.76 3.00 3.28
CA LEU A 47 12.05 2.02 4.10
C LEU A 47 11.93 0.65 3.41
N LEU A 48 12.13 0.60 2.10
CA LEU A 48 12.03 -0.62 1.30
C LEU A 48 13.40 -1.19 0.90
N ASN A 49 14.45 -0.37 0.92
CA ASN A 49 15.84 -0.80 0.74
C ASN A 49 16.60 -0.74 2.08
N PRO A 50 16.70 -1.85 2.85
CA PRO A 50 17.41 -1.87 4.13
C PRO A 50 18.95 -1.73 4.02
N GLU A 51 19.51 -1.56 2.82
CA GLU A 51 20.95 -1.69 2.58
C GLU A 51 21.76 -0.41 2.81
N SER A 52 21.14 0.71 3.19
CA SER A 52 21.81 2.01 3.33
C SER A 52 21.78 2.60 4.75
N SER A 53 21.41 1.83 5.77
CA SER A 53 21.31 2.34 7.14
C SER A 53 21.92 1.42 8.20
N SER A 54 23.24 1.21 8.18
CA SER A 54 24.02 0.96 9.41
C SER A 54 25.53 1.13 9.20
N SER A 55 25.97 2.36 8.89
CA SER A 55 27.19 2.85 9.54
C SER A 55 26.85 3.19 10.99
N ARG A 56 26.99 2.23 11.90
CA ARG A 56 27.09 2.52 13.34
C ARG A 56 28.54 2.48 13.74
N LYS A 57 29.00 3.66 14.16
CA LYS A 57 30.35 4.03 14.55
C LYS A 57 30.90 3.16 15.68
N ASP A 58 32.21 2.96 15.58
CA ASP A 58 33.18 2.74 16.64
C ASP A 58 32.79 3.40 17.97
N GLY A 59 32.85 2.61 19.05
CA GLY A 59 32.47 3.00 20.40
C GLY A 59 33.12 2.09 21.44
N LYS A 60 34.45 2.13 21.47
CA LYS A 60 35.33 1.55 22.49
C LYS A 60 34.87 1.94 23.91
N LYS A 61 34.69 0.96 24.79
CA LYS A 61 34.79 1.15 26.25
C LYS A 61 35.53 -0.03 26.89
N SER A 62 36.73 0.27 27.37
CA SER A 62 37.54 -0.55 28.28
C SER A 62 37.03 -0.41 29.73
N GLU A 63 37.57 -1.25 30.62
CA GLU A 63 37.40 -1.38 32.11
C GLU A 63 36.30 -2.36 32.53
N ASP A 64 36.53 -3.38 33.37
CA ASP A 64 37.66 -3.77 34.26
C ASP A 64 37.79 -5.32 34.27
#